data_AF-A0A9D1ZMW0-F1
#
_entry.id   AF-A0A9D1ZMW0-F1
#
_cell.length_a   1.000
_cell.length_b   1.000
_cell.length_c   1.000
_cell.angle_alpha   90.00
_cell.angle_beta   90.00
_cell.angle_gamma   90.00
#
_symmetry.space_group_name_H-M   'P 1'
#
loop_
_entity.id
_entity.type
_entity.pdbx_description
1 polymer ?
#
loop_
_entity_poly.entity_id
_entity_poly.type
_entity_poly.pdbx_seq_one_letter_code
_entity_poly.pdbx_strand_id
1 'polypeptide(L)'
;MEFKNDLGLVGKIAAHSVMSGKYKDKDGNIKEILPVGPGNSLDFDQFREDIGAFGGGAGGTDTDEEHPGAGVDYYAGSLANGEITERTLEWSGTDNPTKDLTVTFIDDPGTKIFGQYDGITVLGHIRKVALNKGVIGNTSEVDLNYDSENAKKDGYYTTTAPYPLYIKTESLPAGQTANVPINGIGEGLANSNEKVPELNLTFNSDKTMTINHVMGYSNDGDSSGASGFNYYFVIDKIATFSTQAAVAQLPPSVNLFSGSANGDIQLTGPTKYHENDMDGLEITLSDYLTLPGQSSPRSALSEFGLNKTIRIPKEHLINNSSFKVDYDYVPLMDPSNGESYPGETKQSISLKSKQGDYWFGENDGYTHYIYQSQTDILIKDNNIDVEINRFIGGWSGIPKRLISKGEYVATVLKVTTYKD
;
A
#
# COMPACT_ATOMS: atom_id res chain seq x y z
N MET A 1 -24.10 -68.53 -24.65
CA MET A 1 -24.76 -67.21 -24.60
C MET A 1 -24.07 -66.46 -23.46
N GLU A 2 -22.95 -65.80 -23.76
CA GLU A 2 -22.17 -65.07 -22.77
C GLU A 2 -22.72 -63.65 -22.63
N PHE A 3 -23.21 -63.32 -21.44
CA PHE A 3 -23.37 -61.92 -21.03
C PHE A 3 -21.97 -61.35 -20.82
N LYS A 4 -21.43 -60.66 -21.83
CA LYS A 4 -20.28 -59.78 -21.62
C LYS A 4 -20.73 -58.66 -20.71
N ASN A 5 -20.33 -58.76 -19.45
CA ASN A 5 -20.54 -57.74 -18.44
C ASN A 5 -19.71 -56.52 -18.86
N ASP A 6 -20.38 -55.53 -19.45
CA ASP A 6 -19.76 -54.35 -20.04
C ASP A 6 -19.39 -53.35 -18.94
N LEU A 7 -18.56 -53.79 -17.99
CA LEU A 7 -18.03 -53.01 -16.88
C LEU A 7 -17.32 -51.75 -17.38
N GLY A 8 -16.79 -51.76 -18.60
CA GLY A 8 -16.24 -50.58 -19.27
C GLY A 8 -17.30 -49.57 -19.71
N LEU A 9 -18.50 -50.04 -20.09
CA LEU A 9 -19.64 -49.19 -20.42
C LEU A 9 -20.27 -48.60 -19.15
N VAL A 10 -20.45 -49.43 -18.11
CA VAL A 10 -20.92 -48.99 -16.78
C VAL A 10 -19.90 -48.02 -16.15
N GLY A 11 -18.61 -48.27 -16.30
CA GLY A 11 -17.53 -47.37 -15.83
C GLY A 11 -17.51 -46.04 -16.58
N LYS A 12 -17.74 -46.03 -17.90
CA LYS A 12 -17.86 -44.79 -18.69
C LYS A 12 -19.13 -43.99 -18.34
N ILE A 13 -20.26 -44.65 -18.17
CA ILE A 13 -21.52 -44.01 -17.75
C ILE A 13 -21.41 -43.48 -16.31
N ALA A 14 -20.80 -44.25 -15.40
CA ALA A 14 -20.56 -43.81 -14.02
C ALA A 14 -19.59 -42.62 -13.97
N ALA A 15 -18.51 -42.63 -14.77
CA ALA A 15 -17.55 -41.53 -14.81
C ALA A 15 -18.14 -40.22 -15.38
N HIS A 16 -19.12 -40.30 -16.30
CA HIS A 16 -19.88 -39.12 -16.76
C HIS A 16 -20.86 -38.58 -15.71
N SER A 17 -21.23 -39.37 -14.70
CA SER A 17 -22.31 -39.03 -13.75
C SER A 17 -21.85 -38.45 -12.40
N VAL A 18 -20.54 -38.40 -12.13
CA VAL A 18 -20.05 -38.05 -10.76
C VAL A 18 -19.70 -36.57 -10.60
N MET A 19 -19.55 -35.79 -11.67
CA MET A 19 -19.23 -34.37 -11.57
C MET A 19 -20.05 -33.57 -12.58
N SER A 20 -21.33 -33.30 -12.27
CA SER A 20 -22.02 -32.15 -12.85
C SER A 20 -22.20 -31.09 -11.77
N GLY A 21 -22.10 -29.83 -12.17
CA GLY A 21 -22.34 -28.68 -11.30
C GLY A 21 -23.59 -27.95 -11.76
N LYS A 22 -24.44 -27.50 -10.84
CA LYS A 22 -25.49 -26.53 -11.17
C LYS A 22 -25.03 -25.15 -10.75
N TYR A 23 -25.25 -24.17 -11.61
CA TYR A 23 -24.91 -22.79 -11.33
C TYR A 23 -25.98 -21.86 -11.90
N LYS A 24 -25.94 -20.59 -11.49
CA LYS A 24 -26.85 -19.56 -11.99
C LYS A 24 -26.09 -18.70 -12.98
N ASP A 25 -26.60 -18.53 -14.20
CA ASP A 25 -26.01 -17.65 -15.21
C ASP A 25 -26.26 -16.18 -14.88
N LYS A 26 -25.65 -15.28 -15.68
CA LYS A 26 -25.78 -13.82 -15.52
C LYS A 26 -27.22 -13.30 -15.58
N ASP A 27 -28.13 -14.04 -16.24
CA ASP A 27 -29.53 -13.69 -16.41
C ASP A 27 -30.42 -14.34 -15.33
N GLY A 28 -29.81 -15.04 -14.37
CA GLY A 28 -30.48 -15.66 -13.25
C GLY A 28 -31.05 -17.07 -13.53
N ASN A 29 -30.74 -17.68 -14.68
CA ASN A 29 -31.20 -19.01 -15.02
C ASN A 29 -30.29 -20.09 -14.43
N ILE A 30 -30.87 -21.19 -13.98
CA ILE A 30 -30.09 -22.33 -13.52
C ILE A 30 -29.60 -23.11 -14.73
N LYS A 31 -28.27 -23.18 -14.89
CA LYS A 31 -27.58 -23.99 -15.89
C LYS A 31 -26.83 -25.14 -15.21
N GLU A 32 -26.51 -26.15 -16.01
CA GLU A 32 -25.74 -27.31 -15.58
C GLU A 32 -24.45 -27.39 -16.40
N ILE A 33 -23.31 -27.47 -15.71
CA ILE A 33 -22.03 -27.76 -16.33
C ILE A 33 -21.80 -29.27 -16.33
N LEU A 34 -21.58 -29.81 -17.52
CA LEU A 34 -21.31 -31.22 -17.74
C LEU A 34 -19.81 -31.43 -17.99
N PRO A 35 -19.26 -32.61 -17.64
CA PRO A 35 -17.89 -32.97 -18.00
C PRO A 35 -17.69 -32.95 -19.52
N VAL A 36 -16.54 -32.43 -19.96
CA VAL A 36 -16.12 -32.42 -21.37
C VAL A 36 -14.78 -33.15 -21.55
N GLY A 37 -14.59 -33.70 -22.76
CA GLY A 37 -13.33 -34.30 -23.18
C GLY A 37 -13.01 -35.68 -22.55
N PRO A 38 -11.91 -36.31 -22.99
CA PRO A 38 -11.53 -37.67 -22.56
C PRO A 38 -11.10 -37.77 -21.09
N GLY A 39 -10.91 -36.63 -20.41
CA GLY A 39 -10.52 -36.55 -18.99
C GLY A 39 -11.68 -36.36 -18.01
N ASN A 40 -12.94 -36.22 -18.48
CA ASN A 40 -14.11 -35.90 -17.64
C ASN A 40 -13.90 -34.67 -16.72
N SER A 41 -13.23 -33.63 -17.23
CA SER A 41 -13.09 -32.36 -16.54
C SER A 41 -14.32 -31.49 -16.75
N LEU A 42 -14.73 -30.74 -15.73
CA LEU A 42 -15.72 -29.67 -15.90
C LEU A 42 -15.13 -28.57 -16.80
N ASP A 43 -15.90 -28.14 -17.79
CA ASP A 43 -15.56 -27.02 -18.67
C ASP A 43 -15.68 -25.67 -17.95
N PHE A 44 -14.70 -25.37 -17.10
CA PHE A 44 -14.74 -24.14 -16.32
C PHE A 44 -14.70 -22.88 -17.19
N ASP A 45 -14.29 -22.97 -18.45
CA ASP A 45 -14.30 -21.85 -19.39
C ASP A 45 -15.73 -21.53 -19.85
N GLN A 46 -16.53 -22.54 -20.20
CA GLN A 46 -17.96 -22.37 -20.47
C GLN A 46 -18.71 -21.81 -19.25
N PHE A 47 -18.43 -22.34 -18.05
CA PHE A 47 -19.00 -21.82 -16.81
C PHE A 47 -18.64 -20.33 -16.59
N ARG A 48 -17.39 -19.93 -16.86
CA ARG A 48 -16.94 -18.54 -16.73
C ARG A 48 -17.63 -17.59 -17.71
N GLU A 49 -17.84 -18.02 -18.96
CA GLU A 49 -18.60 -17.25 -19.95
C GLU A 49 -20.06 -17.07 -19.54
N ASP A 50 -20.71 -18.14 -19.06
CA ASP A 50 -22.13 -18.12 -18.72
C ASP A 50 -22.46 -17.24 -17.50
N ILE A 51 -21.53 -17.10 -16.54
CA ILE A 51 -21.68 -16.20 -15.40
C ILE A 51 -21.27 -14.74 -15.71
N GLY A 52 -20.78 -14.47 -16.92
CA GLY A 52 -20.36 -13.13 -17.34
C GLY A 52 -19.07 -12.63 -16.70
N ALA A 53 -18.14 -13.52 -16.32
CA ALA A 53 -16.90 -13.15 -15.62
C ALA A 53 -15.83 -12.49 -16.52
N PHE A 54 -16.14 -12.18 -17.79
CA PHE A 54 -15.30 -11.36 -18.65
C PHE A 54 -16.16 -10.37 -19.45
N GLY A 55 -16.30 -9.15 -18.92
CA GLY A 55 -16.89 -8.01 -19.62
C GLY A 55 -15.85 -7.19 -20.38
N GLY A 56 -14.92 -7.83 -21.10
CA GLY A 56 -13.97 -7.13 -21.99
C GLY A 56 -14.56 -6.97 -23.39
N GLY A 57 -15.55 -6.09 -23.54
CA GLY A 57 -16.22 -5.82 -24.82
C GLY A 57 -15.88 -4.43 -25.35
N ALA A 58 -15.06 -4.37 -26.40
CA ALA A 58 -14.74 -3.15 -27.13
C ALA A 58 -15.98 -2.50 -27.77
N GLY A 59 -16.11 -1.19 -27.59
CA GLY A 59 -16.87 -0.30 -28.48
C GLY A 59 -18.39 -0.35 -28.34
N GLY A 60 -18.95 0.56 -27.55
CA GLY A 60 -20.38 0.83 -27.51
C GLY A 60 -20.63 2.21 -26.93
N THR A 61 -21.28 3.06 -27.71
CA THR A 61 -21.79 4.36 -27.27
C THR A 61 -22.88 4.14 -26.24
N ASP A 62 -22.53 4.18 -24.96
CA ASP A 62 -23.53 4.30 -23.90
C ASP A 62 -23.09 5.37 -22.91
N THR A 63 -23.98 6.32 -22.68
CA THR A 63 -23.91 7.27 -21.58
C THR A 63 -24.24 6.49 -20.31
N ASP A 64 -23.29 5.69 -19.84
CA ASP A 64 -23.46 4.87 -18.64
C ASP A 64 -23.18 5.72 -17.39
N GLU A 65 -24.16 5.79 -16.49
CA GLU A 65 -24.02 6.39 -15.16
C GLU A 65 -23.06 5.57 -14.27
N GLU A 66 -22.64 4.38 -14.72
CA GLU A 66 -21.66 3.49 -14.08
C GLU A 66 -20.20 3.70 -14.55
N HIS A 67 -19.92 4.75 -15.34
CA HIS A 67 -18.56 5.24 -15.57
C HIS A 67 -18.29 6.48 -14.71
N PRO A 68 -17.86 6.30 -13.44
CA PRO A 68 -17.41 7.42 -12.64
C PRO A 68 -16.23 8.12 -13.33
N GLY A 69 -16.12 9.44 -13.14
CA GLY A 69 -15.04 10.24 -13.72
C GLY A 69 -13.65 9.71 -13.34
N ALA A 70 -12.62 10.23 -14.03
CA ALA A 70 -11.21 9.88 -13.83
C ALA A 70 -10.89 9.58 -12.35
N GLY A 71 -10.41 8.36 -12.06
CA GLY A 71 -10.03 7.93 -10.71
C GLY A 71 -10.81 6.75 -10.11
N VAL A 72 -11.80 6.17 -10.81
CA VAL A 72 -12.68 5.12 -10.25
C VAL A 72 -12.90 3.97 -11.25
N ASP A 73 -11.87 3.57 -12.00
CA ASP A 73 -12.03 2.55 -13.04
C ASP A 73 -11.75 1.11 -12.60
N TYR A 74 -11.00 0.91 -11.51
CA TYR A 74 -10.50 -0.43 -11.13
C TYR A 74 -10.61 -0.75 -9.65
N TYR A 75 -10.94 -2.02 -9.39
CA TYR A 75 -10.99 -2.62 -8.06
C TYR A 75 -10.04 -3.83 -8.06
N ALA A 76 -8.99 -3.79 -7.25
CA ALA A 76 -8.13 -4.97 -7.06
C ALA A 76 -8.97 -6.15 -6.53
N GLY A 77 -8.85 -7.33 -7.13
CA GLY A 77 -9.64 -8.51 -6.78
C GLY A 77 -11.03 -8.61 -7.42
N SER A 78 -11.44 -7.66 -8.28
CA SER A 78 -12.71 -7.78 -9.02
C SER A 78 -12.60 -8.81 -10.14
N LEU A 79 -13.37 -9.89 -10.03
CA LEU A 79 -13.50 -10.90 -11.10
C LEU A 79 -14.10 -10.33 -12.40
N ALA A 80 -14.85 -9.22 -12.31
CA ALA A 80 -15.51 -8.59 -13.47
C ALA A 80 -14.62 -7.58 -14.20
N ASN A 81 -13.72 -6.89 -13.48
CA ASN A 81 -12.95 -5.74 -14.01
C ASN A 81 -11.45 -6.02 -14.18
N GLY A 82 -11.01 -7.25 -13.91
CA GLY A 82 -9.60 -7.65 -14.00
C GLY A 82 -8.79 -7.34 -12.74
N GLU A 83 -7.58 -7.87 -12.68
CA GLU A 83 -6.61 -7.63 -11.61
C GLU A 83 -5.60 -6.57 -12.04
N ILE A 84 -5.24 -5.67 -11.12
CA ILE A 84 -4.19 -4.68 -11.34
C ILE A 84 -2.81 -5.36 -11.30
N THR A 85 -2.00 -5.10 -12.32
CA THR A 85 -0.63 -5.64 -12.48
C THR A 85 0.31 -4.54 -12.97
N GLU A 86 1.59 -4.87 -13.13
CA GLU A 86 2.64 -4.02 -13.69
C GLU A 86 2.81 -2.67 -12.99
N ARG A 87 2.53 -2.65 -11.68
CA ARG A 87 2.70 -1.47 -10.84
C ARG A 87 4.17 -1.14 -10.66
N THR A 88 4.63 -0.13 -11.37
CA THR A 88 6.03 0.32 -11.36
C THR A 88 6.08 1.77 -10.90
N LEU A 89 6.97 2.06 -9.95
CA LEU A 89 7.11 3.41 -9.41
C LEU A 89 7.60 4.39 -10.49
N GLU A 90 6.92 5.53 -10.62
CA GLU A 90 7.30 6.61 -11.53
C GLU A 90 7.63 7.91 -10.81
N TRP A 91 7.09 8.11 -9.61
CA TRP A 91 7.41 9.23 -8.75
C TRP A 91 7.12 8.89 -7.28
N SER A 92 7.97 9.35 -6.37
CA SER A 92 7.73 9.29 -4.94
C SER A 92 8.21 10.56 -4.24
N GLY A 93 7.51 10.92 -3.18
CA GLY A 93 7.78 12.08 -2.35
C GLY A 93 6.49 12.58 -1.71
N THR A 94 6.59 13.42 -0.68
CA THR A 94 5.41 14.05 -0.09
C THR A 94 5.26 15.46 -0.64
N ASP A 95 4.16 15.70 -1.35
CA ASP A 95 3.93 17.02 -1.93
C ASP A 95 3.50 18.08 -0.90
N ASN A 96 3.47 19.33 -1.38
CA ASN A 96 2.85 20.42 -0.65
C ASN A 96 1.58 20.85 -1.41
N PRO A 97 0.39 20.52 -0.89
CA PRO A 97 -0.87 20.74 -1.60
C PRO A 97 -1.26 22.23 -1.70
N THR A 98 -0.47 23.14 -1.13
CA THR A 98 -0.65 24.59 -1.29
C THR A 98 0.10 25.18 -2.48
N LYS A 99 0.84 24.35 -3.22
CA LYS A 99 1.63 24.73 -4.39
C LYS A 99 1.39 23.73 -5.51
N ASP A 100 1.56 24.20 -6.74
CA ASP A 100 1.60 23.29 -7.89
C ASP A 100 2.85 22.41 -7.78
N LEU A 101 2.66 21.11 -8.00
CA LEU A 101 3.74 20.15 -8.13
C LEU A 101 3.96 19.87 -9.62
N THR A 102 5.21 19.95 -10.07
CA THR A 102 5.62 19.42 -11.38
C THR A 102 6.36 18.11 -11.17
N VAL A 103 5.74 17.02 -11.62
CA VAL A 103 6.30 15.67 -11.58
C VAL A 103 7.09 15.43 -12.87
N THR A 104 8.37 15.11 -12.69
CA THR A 104 9.18 14.45 -13.72
C THR A 104 9.21 12.97 -13.39
N PHE A 105 8.71 12.14 -14.30
CA PHE A 105 8.67 10.69 -14.12
C PHE A 105 10.06 10.06 -14.23
N ILE A 106 10.24 8.89 -13.60
CA ILE A 106 11.48 8.11 -13.65
C ILE A 106 11.72 7.64 -15.08
N ASP A 107 10.71 7.05 -15.71
CA ASP A 107 10.76 6.62 -17.10
C ASP A 107 10.15 7.68 -18.04
N ASP A 108 10.57 7.67 -19.30
CA ASP A 108 9.99 8.54 -20.32
C ASP A 108 8.54 8.10 -20.59
N PRO A 109 7.52 8.91 -20.24
CA PRO A 109 6.13 8.52 -20.40
C PRO A 109 5.70 8.54 -21.87
N GLY A 110 6.53 9.00 -22.80
CA GLY A 110 6.21 9.11 -24.21
C GLY A 110 5.36 10.34 -24.56
N THR A 111 4.72 10.31 -25.74
CA THR A 111 3.86 11.42 -26.22
C THR A 111 2.41 11.34 -25.72
N LYS A 112 2.04 10.19 -25.15
CA LYS A 112 0.81 9.94 -24.40
C LYS A 112 1.26 9.30 -23.11
N ILE A 113 0.83 9.82 -21.97
CA ILE A 113 1.32 9.38 -20.67
C ILE A 113 1.28 7.85 -20.55
N PHE A 114 2.45 7.24 -20.47
CA PHE A 114 2.61 5.79 -20.30
C PHE A 114 1.77 4.97 -21.28
N GLY A 115 1.70 5.35 -22.56
CA GLY A 115 0.77 4.78 -23.54
C GLY A 115 0.87 3.26 -23.83
N GLN A 116 1.84 2.57 -23.24
CA GLN A 116 1.96 1.11 -23.21
C GLN A 116 1.24 0.45 -22.02
N TYR A 117 0.86 1.24 -21.01
CA TYR A 117 0.15 0.86 -19.79
C TYR A 117 -1.30 1.36 -19.86
N ASP A 118 -2.17 0.76 -19.03
CA ASP A 118 -3.59 1.13 -18.97
C ASP A 118 -3.80 2.47 -18.25
N GLY A 119 -2.90 2.84 -17.35
CA GLY A 119 -2.95 4.14 -16.68
C GLY A 119 -1.91 4.34 -15.59
N ILE A 120 -2.23 5.28 -14.69
CA ILE A 120 -1.45 5.57 -13.48
C ILE A 120 -2.25 5.30 -12.21
N THR A 121 -1.56 4.81 -11.19
CA THR A 121 -2.02 4.71 -9.82
C THR A 121 -1.47 5.89 -9.02
N VAL A 122 -2.33 6.56 -8.25
CA VAL A 122 -1.95 7.66 -7.34
C VAL A 122 -2.24 7.23 -5.91
N LEU A 123 -1.18 7.19 -5.09
CA LEU A 123 -1.25 6.94 -3.66
C LEU A 123 -1.01 8.24 -2.92
N GLY A 124 -1.72 8.41 -1.80
CA GLY A 124 -1.68 9.63 -1.03
C GLY A 124 -2.49 9.52 0.26
N HIS A 125 -2.48 10.59 1.03
CA HIS A 125 -3.21 10.69 2.29
C HIS A 125 -3.99 11.99 2.37
N ILE A 126 -4.95 12.06 3.30
CA ILE A 126 -5.67 13.29 3.58
C ILE A 126 -4.93 14.10 4.64
N ARG A 127 -4.55 15.32 4.28
CA ARG A 127 -4.11 16.34 5.22
C ARG A 127 -5.30 17.15 5.67
N LYS A 128 -5.58 17.10 6.97
CA LYS A 128 -6.62 17.85 7.66
C LYS A 128 -6.04 19.10 8.30
N VAL A 129 -6.70 20.24 8.12
CA VAL A 129 -6.32 21.51 8.73
C VAL A 129 -7.51 22.05 9.50
N ALA A 130 -7.35 22.23 10.81
CA ALA A 130 -8.39 22.79 11.66
C ALA A 130 -8.64 24.27 11.35
N LEU A 131 -9.91 24.66 11.38
CA LEU A 131 -10.36 26.05 11.29
C LEU A 131 -11.16 26.41 12.55
N ASN A 132 -10.81 27.54 13.16
CA ASN A 132 -11.58 28.11 14.25
C ASN A 132 -11.87 29.58 13.94
N LYS A 133 -13.12 29.89 13.61
CA LYS A 133 -13.56 31.24 13.22
C LYS A 133 -12.69 31.86 12.13
N GLY A 134 -12.38 31.09 11.09
CA GLY A 134 -11.53 31.50 9.97
C GLY A 134 -10.02 31.51 10.26
N VAL A 135 -9.58 31.23 11.50
CA VAL A 135 -8.16 31.12 11.83
C VAL A 135 -7.68 29.69 11.58
N ILE A 136 -6.59 29.56 10.81
CA ILE A 136 -5.91 28.29 10.55
C ILE A 136 -5.27 27.79 11.85
N GLY A 137 -5.64 26.57 12.24
CA GLY A 137 -5.12 25.87 13.41
C GLY A 137 -4.13 24.77 13.04
N ASN A 138 -4.11 23.73 13.87
CA ASN A 138 -3.20 22.60 13.70
C ASN A 138 -3.52 21.81 12.42
N THR A 139 -2.46 21.24 11.85
CA THR A 139 -2.53 20.30 10.74
C THR A 139 -2.30 18.89 11.28
N SER A 140 -3.04 17.92 10.76
CA SER A 140 -2.88 16.49 11.03
C SER A 140 -3.13 15.68 9.77
N GLU A 141 -2.76 14.41 9.81
CA GLU A 141 -3.10 13.44 8.77
C GLU A 141 -4.36 12.66 9.20
N VAL A 142 -5.12 12.20 8.21
CA VAL A 142 -6.29 11.33 8.40
C VAL A 142 -6.21 10.22 7.36
N ASP A 143 -6.35 8.98 7.80
CA ASP A 143 -6.32 7.83 6.93
C ASP A 143 -7.57 7.77 6.03
N LEU A 144 -7.40 7.28 4.81
CA LEU A 144 -8.49 7.05 3.88
C LEU A 144 -9.20 5.73 4.21
N ASN A 145 -10.52 5.72 4.11
CA ASN A 145 -11.33 4.50 4.18
C ASN A 145 -12.21 4.42 2.95
N TYR A 146 -11.97 3.43 2.09
CA TYR A 146 -12.88 3.14 0.99
C TYR A 146 -14.12 2.41 1.50
N ASP A 147 -15.30 2.97 1.20
CA ASP A 147 -16.59 2.36 1.50
C ASP A 147 -17.58 2.72 0.39
N SER A 148 -18.01 1.71 -0.39
CA SER A 148 -18.96 1.90 -1.50
C SER A 148 -20.33 2.39 -1.05
N GLU A 149 -20.72 2.11 0.20
CA GLU A 149 -21.98 2.59 0.78
C GLU A 149 -21.82 3.98 1.42
N ASN A 150 -20.60 4.55 1.35
CA ASN A 150 -20.22 5.82 1.94
C ASN A 150 -20.45 5.84 3.46
N ALA A 151 -20.28 4.70 4.14
CA ALA A 151 -20.52 4.61 5.57
C ALA A 151 -19.40 5.28 6.38
N LYS A 152 -19.79 6.10 7.37
CA LYS A 152 -18.85 6.82 8.22
C LYS A 152 -18.02 5.85 9.06
N LYS A 153 -16.71 6.08 9.10
CA LYS A 153 -15.80 5.43 10.04
C LYS A 153 -15.04 6.46 10.87
N ASP A 154 -15.14 6.34 12.18
CA ASP A 154 -14.50 7.29 13.10
C ASP A 154 -12.97 7.27 12.95
N GLY A 155 -12.37 8.44 12.79
CA GLY A 155 -10.93 8.62 12.60
C GLY A 155 -10.44 8.48 11.16
N TYR A 156 -11.34 8.30 10.19
CA TYR A 156 -11.00 8.15 8.77
C TYR A 156 -11.73 9.18 7.91
N TYR A 157 -11.13 9.50 6.77
CA TYR A 157 -11.81 10.16 5.66
C TYR A 157 -12.45 9.08 4.78
N THR A 158 -13.76 8.87 4.90
CA THR A 158 -14.47 7.89 4.06
C THR A 158 -14.62 8.42 2.64
N THR A 159 -14.16 7.63 1.67
CA THR A 159 -14.26 7.86 0.23
C THR A 159 -15.12 6.77 -0.43
N THR A 160 -15.90 7.14 -1.45
CA THR A 160 -16.61 6.22 -2.34
C THR A 160 -15.80 5.85 -3.57
N ALA A 161 -14.70 6.56 -3.83
CA ALA A 161 -13.70 6.16 -4.81
C ALA A 161 -12.75 5.14 -4.19
N PRO A 162 -12.43 4.02 -4.89
CA PRO A 162 -11.40 3.06 -4.47
C PRO A 162 -10.09 3.76 -4.17
N TYR A 163 -9.37 3.21 -3.20
CA TYR A 163 -8.01 3.61 -2.88
C TYR A 163 -7.07 2.41 -3.10
N PRO A 164 -5.92 2.58 -3.79
CA PRO A 164 -5.43 3.80 -4.45
C PRO A 164 -6.32 4.30 -5.59
N LEU A 165 -6.07 5.53 -6.05
CA LEU A 165 -6.77 6.09 -7.21
C LEU A 165 -6.19 5.51 -8.49
N TYR A 166 -7.04 4.99 -9.38
CA TYR A 166 -6.64 4.46 -10.69
C TYR A 166 -7.18 5.35 -11.79
N ILE A 167 -6.29 5.92 -12.60
CA ILE A 167 -6.62 6.88 -13.66
C ILE A 167 -6.13 6.33 -14.99
N LYS A 168 -7.06 6.03 -15.90
CA LYS A 168 -6.73 5.52 -17.23
C LYS A 168 -5.96 6.55 -18.05
N THR A 169 -5.09 6.05 -18.92
CA THR A 169 -4.32 6.87 -19.87
C THR A 169 -5.23 7.74 -20.75
N GLU A 170 -6.40 7.24 -21.15
CA GLU A 170 -7.35 7.99 -21.98
C GLU A 170 -7.98 9.19 -21.24
N SER A 171 -8.04 9.14 -19.91
CA SER A 171 -8.52 10.24 -19.06
C SER A 171 -7.48 11.33 -18.86
N LEU A 172 -6.25 11.14 -19.34
CA LEU A 172 -5.13 12.08 -19.21
C LEU A 172 -4.58 12.52 -20.59
N PRO A 173 -5.41 13.13 -21.47
CA PRO A 173 -4.94 13.60 -22.75
C PRO A 173 -3.92 14.73 -22.59
N ALA A 174 -2.87 14.69 -23.41
CA ALA A 174 -1.80 15.69 -23.38
C ALA A 174 -2.34 17.12 -23.56
N GLY A 175 -1.89 18.03 -22.71
CA GLY A 175 -2.25 19.44 -22.70
C GLY A 175 -3.63 19.76 -22.10
N GLN A 176 -4.36 18.75 -21.60
CA GLN A 176 -5.65 18.96 -20.94
C GLN A 176 -5.56 18.63 -19.46
N THR A 177 -6.39 19.31 -18.67
CA THR A 177 -6.51 19.07 -17.24
C THR A 177 -7.61 18.06 -16.98
N ALA A 178 -7.26 16.96 -16.32
CA ALA A 178 -8.18 15.99 -15.76
C ALA A 178 -8.46 16.33 -14.30
N ASN A 179 -9.75 16.39 -13.93
CA ASN A 179 -10.16 16.64 -12.56
C ASN A 179 -10.53 15.30 -11.91
N VAL A 180 -9.88 14.99 -10.80
CA VAL A 180 -10.02 13.74 -10.05
C VAL A 180 -10.54 14.07 -8.65
N PRO A 181 -11.87 14.03 -8.45
CA PRO A 181 -12.46 14.31 -7.14
C PRO A 181 -12.26 13.13 -6.18
N ILE A 182 -11.96 13.41 -4.93
CA ILE A 182 -11.89 12.41 -3.85
C ILE A 182 -13.28 12.32 -3.21
N ASN A 183 -14.22 11.73 -3.96
CA ASN A 183 -15.63 11.66 -3.57
C ASN A 183 -15.83 10.91 -2.25
N GLY A 184 -16.64 11.45 -1.33
CA GLY A 184 -16.91 10.82 -0.04
C GLY A 184 -17.63 11.74 0.95
N ILE A 185 -17.90 11.24 2.16
CA ILE A 185 -18.43 12.02 3.29
C ILE A 185 -17.34 12.54 4.25
N GLY A 186 -16.07 12.24 3.96
CA GLY A 186 -14.96 12.55 4.85
C GLY A 186 -15.14 11.92 6.23
N GLU A 187 -14.95 12.70 7.29
CA GLU A 187 -15.13 12.23 8.68
C GLU A 187 -16.59 12.29 9.17
N GLY A 188 -17.56 12.54 8.28
CA GLY A 188 -19.00 12.59 8.58
C GLY A 188 -19.33 13.53 9.75
N LEU A 189 -18.84 14.75 9.69
CA LEU A 189 -19.11 15.79 10.68
C LEU A 189 -20.50 16.38 10.44
N ALA A 190 -21.23 16.74 11.49
CA ALA A 190 -22.59 17.29 11.37
C ALA A 190 -22.59 18.78 10.94
N ASN A 191 -21.84 19.09 9.90
CA ASN A 191 -21.65 20.43 9.36
C ASN A 191 -22.58 20.68 8.18
N SER A 192 -22.93 21.94 7.93
CA SER A 192 -23.90 22.34 6.90
C SER A 192 -23.26 22.68 5.55
N ASN A 193 -21.94 22.87 5.51
CA ASN A 193 -21.20 23.29 4.32
C ASN A 193 -20.03 22.36 4.03
N GLU A 194 -20.13 21.58 2.96
CA GLU A 194 -19.18 20.54 2.61
C GLU A 194 -18.75 20.61 1.14
N LYS A 195 -17.49 20.26 0.90
CA LYS A 195 -16.89 20.10 -0.44
C LYS A 195 -15.78 19.06 -0.37
N VAL A 196 -15.74 18.13 -1.32
CA VAL A 196 -14.67 17.14 -1.45
C VAL A 196 -13.37 17.79 -1.97
N PRO A 197 -12.19 17.29 -1.56
CA PRO A 197 -10.94 17.69 -2.20
C PRO A 197 -10.83 17.08 -3.59
N GLU A 198 -10.05 17.72 -4.47
CA GLU A 198 -9.87 17.28 -5.86
C GLU A 198 -8.40 17.45 -6.28
N LEU A 199 -7.94 16.60 -7.19
CA LEU A 199 -6.67 16.74 -7.89
C LEU A 199 -6.93 17.19 -9.34
N ASN A 200 -6.20 18.21 -9.79
CA ASN A 200 -6.20 18.67 -11.17
C ASN A 200 -4.88 18.24 -11.81
N LEU A 201 -4.93 17.28 -12.72
CA LEU A 201 -3.76 16.66 -13.34
C LEU A 201 -3.64 17.11 -14.79
N THR A 202 -2.50 17.67 -15.18
CA THR A 202 -2.23 18.07 -16.56
C THR A 202 -0.97 17.39 -17.07
N PHE A 203 -1.10 16.50 -18.06
CA PHE A 203 0.07 15.93 -18.74
C PHE A 203 0.59 16.90 -19.80
N ASN A 204 1.78 17.42 -19.59
CA ASN A 204 2.35 18.49 -20.39
C ASN A 204 3.05 17.97 -21.65
N SER A 205 3.21 18.83 -22.65
CA SER A 205 3.93 18.49 -23.90
C SER A 205 5.42 18.20 -23.69
N ASP A 206 6.00 18.71 -22.61
CA ASP A 206 7.38 18.42 -22.19
C ASP A 206 7.51 17.10 -21.42
N LYS A 207 6.43 16.30 -21.39
CA LYS A 207 6.34 14.98 -20.77
C LYS A 207 6.41 15.00 -19.24
N THR A 208 6.21 16.16 -18.62
CA THR A 208 5.98 16.27 -17.17
C THR A 208 4.49 16.20 -16.84
N MET A 209 4.13 15.96 -15.58
CA MET A 209 2.75 16.16 -15.10
C MET A 209 2.71 17.32 -14.11
N THR A 210 1.83 18.29 -14.35
CA THR A 210 1.50 19.32 -13.36
C THR A 210 0.30 18.86 -12.54
N ILE A 211 0.42 18.95 -11.22
CA ILE A 211 -0.59 18.59 -10.24
C ILE A 211 -0.94 19.83 -9.44
N ASN A 212 -2.21 20.21 -9.47
CA ASN A 212 -2.77 21.27 -8.65
C ASN A 212 -3.84 20.67 -7.72
N HIS A 213 -3.89 21.14 -6.48
CA HIS A 213 -4.81 20.62 -5.48
C HIS A 213 -5.95 21.60 -5.25
N VAL A 214 -7.18 21.10 -5.29
CA VAL A 214 -8.36 21.83 -4.87
C VAL A 214 -8.70 21.43 -3.45
N MET A 215 -8.71 22.42 -2.56
CA MET A 215 -9.08 22.22 -1.17
C MET A 215 -10.55 21.80 -1.03
N GLY A 216 -10.78 20.73 -0.28
CA GLY A 216 -12.09 20.35 0.25
C GLY A 216 -12.31 20.95 1.65
N TYR A 217 -13.54 20.94 2.14
CA TYR A 217 -13.86 21.43 3.48
C TYR A 217 -15.12 20.77 4.04
N SER A 218 -15.23 20.74 5.37
CA SER A 218 -16.48 20.49 6.10
C SER A 218 -16.51 21.47 7.28
N ASN A 219 -17.40 22.46 7.22
CA ASN A 219 -17.48 23.55 8.21
C ASN A 219 -18.91 24.07 8.39
N ASP A 220 -19.08 24.95 9.39
CA ASP A 220 -20.37 25.57 9.75
C ASP A 220 -20.90 26.62 8.74
N GLY A 221 -20.09 27.01 7.74
CA GLY A 221 -20.48 27.99 6.73
C GLY A 221 -20.60 29.44 7.23
N ASP A 222 -20.10 29.78 8.43
CA ASP A 222 -20.21 31.15 8.95
C ASP A 222 -19.38 32.13 8.11
N SER A 223 -20.07 33.09 7.48
CA SER A 223 -19.47 34.16 6.67
C SER A 223 -18.52 35.08 7.45
N SER A 224 -18.63 35.14 8.78
CA SER A 224 -17.73 35.92 9.65
C SER A 224 -16.43 35.18 9.97
N GLY A 225 -16.31 33.92 9.52
CA GLY A 225 -15.19 33.03 9.74
C GLY A 225 -15.70 31.64 10.10
N ALA A 226 -15.55 30.68 9.19
CA ALA A 226 -16.05 29.34 9.40
C ALA A 226 -15.22 28.56 10.43
N SER A 227 -15.88 27.67 11.18
CA SER A 227 -15.24 26.70 12.05
C SER A 227 -15.49 25.28 11.52
N GLY A 228 -14.45 24.45 11.55
CA GLY A 228 -14.50 23.11 10.95
C GLY A 228 -13.13 22.69 10.45
N PHE A 229 -13.07 22.07 9.28
CA PHE A 229 -11.83 21.56 8.72
C PHE A 229 -11.72 21.80 7.21
N ASN A 230 -10.49 22.02 6.77
CA ASN A 230 -10.10 21.93 5.37
C ASN A 230 -9.37 20.60 5.14
N TYR A 231 -9.55 20.02 3.97
CA TYR A 231 -8.95 18.77 3.56
C TYR A 231 -8.19 18.95 2.25
N TYR A 232 -7.03 18.34 2.17
CA TYR A 232 -6.23 18.23 0.96
C TYR A 232 -5.85 16.77 0.76
N PHE A 233 -5.94 16.28 -0.48
CA PHE A 233 -5.30 15.01 -0.84
C PHE A 233 -3.85 15.30 -1.21
N VAL A 234 -2.92 14.78 -0.42
CA VAL A 234 -1.46 14.90 -0.59
C VAL A 234 -0.98 13.65 -1.29
N ILE A 235 -0.24 13.81 -2.39
CA ILE A 235 0.29 12.66 -3.13
C ILE A 235 1.61 12.23 -2.51
N ASP A 236 1.75 10.91 -2.34
CA ASP A 236 2.96 10.25 -1.83
C ASP A 236 3.69 9.46 -2.92
N LYS A 237 2.95 8.82 -3.84
CA LYS A 237 3.50 8.03 -4.95
C LYS A 237 2.63 8.11 -6.19
N ILE A 238 3.28 8.05 -7.34
CA ILE A 238 2.66 7.77 -8.63
C ILE A 238 3.35 6.56 -9.24
N ALA A 239 2.54 5.63 -9.74
CA ALA A 239 3.01 4.42 -10.40
C ALA A 239 2.22 4.19 -11.69
N THR A 240 2.76 3.42 -12.62
CA THR A 240 1.96 2.89 -13.74
C THR A 240 1.07 1.75 -13.27
N PHE A 241 0.10 1.33 -14.09
CA PHE A 241 -0.54 0.04 -13.96
C PHE A 241 -1.00 -0.52 -15.31
N SER A 242 -1.08 -1.84 -15.38
CA SER A 242 -1.80 -2.58 -16.41
C SER A 242 -2.90 -3.43 -15.76
N THR A 243 -3.78 -3.97 -16.59
CA THR A 243 -4.90 -4.83 -16.18
C THR A 243 -4.73 -6.19 -16.83
N GLN A 244 -5.10 -7.22 -16.09
CA GLN A 244 -5.04 -8.59 -16.56
C GLN A 244 -6.22 -9.41 -16.06
N ALA A 245 -6.34 -10.65 -16.56
CA ALA A 245 -7.29 -11.61 -16.01
C ALA A 245 -7.02 -11.87 -14.52
N ALA A 246 -8.07 -12.16 -13.76
CA ALA A 246 -7.97 -12.41 -12.32
C ALA A 246 -6.94 -13.51 -11.99
N VAL A 247 -6.12 -13.27 -10.96
CA VAL A 247 -5.07 -14.19 -10.51
C VAL A 247 -5.53 -14.92 -9.25
N ALA A 248 -5.22 -16.22 -9.17
CA ALA A 248 -5.47 -17.01 -7.97
C ALA A 248 -4.67 -16.47 -6.78
N GLN A 249 -5.36 -16.16 -5.68
CA GLN A 249 -4.75 -15.60 -4.48
C GLN A 249 -4.05 -16.67 -3.64
N LEU A 250 -2.90 -16.32 -3.06
CA LEU A 250 -2.23 -17.15 -2.06
C LEU A 250 -3.06 -17.19 -0.77
N PRO A 251 -3.19 -18.33 -0.08
CA PRO A 251 -3.87 -18.39 1.22
C PRO A 251 -3.24 -17.44 2.26
N PRO A 252 -3.98 -17.04 3.31
CA PRO A 252 -3.41 -16.28 4.42
C PRO A 252 -2.29 -17.05 5.11
N SER A 253 -1.31 -16.32 5.63
CA SER A 253 -0.21 -16.86 6.43
C SER A 253 0.68 -17.86 5.70
N VAL A 254 0.66 -17.88 4.36
CA VAL A 254 1.58 -18.69 3.56
C VAL A 254 2.99 -18.18 3.77
N ASN A 255 3.91 -19.07 4.12
CA ASN A 255 5.33 -18.72 4.29
C ASN A 255 5.97 -18.50 2.92
N LEU A 256 6.24 -17.22 2.60
CA LEU A 256 6.94 -16.82 1.39
C LEU A 256 8.46 -16.82 1.61
N PHE A 257 8.87 -16.65 2.87
CA PHE A 257 10.25 -16.78 3.34
C PHE A 257 10.27 -17.26 4.79
N SER A 258 11.29 -18.06 5.13
CA SER A 258 11.60 -18.44 6.52
C SER A 258 13.10 -18.64 6.66
N GLY A 259 13.72 -18.00 7.64
CA GLY A 259 15.17 -18.05 7.81
C GLY A 259 15.68 -16.99 8.76
N SER A 260 16.88 -16.50 8.49
CA SER A 260 17.52 -15.40 9.21
C SER A 260 18.32 -14.60 8.20
N ALA A 261 17.73 -13.54 7.66
CA ALA A 261 18.32 -12.71 6.61
C ALA A 261 18.14 -11.22 6.90
N ASN A 262 18.95 -10.39 6.25
CA ASN A 262 18.82 -8.95 6.16
C ASN A 262 19.14 -8.50 4.72
N GLY A 263 18.66 -7.32 4.31
CA GLY A 263 18.79 -6.84 2.94
C GLY A 263 17.88 -7.60 1.96
N ASP A 264 18.40 -7.93 0.78
CA ASP A 264 17.68 -8.63 -0.30
C ASP A 264 17.20 -10.04 0.12
N ILE A 265 15.88 -10.22 0.16
CA ILE A 265 15.19 -11.46 0.51
C ILE A 265 14.29 -11.88 -0.65
N GLN A 266 14.63 -13.04 -1.23
CA GLN A 266 13.81 -13.69 -2.25
C GLN A 266 12.55 -14.29 -1.63
N LEU A 267 11.38 -13.91 -2.16
CA LEU A 267 10.10 -14.51 -1.79
C LEU A 267 9.74 -15.64 -2.75
N THR A 268 9.15 -16.70 -2.20
CA THR A 268 8.64 -17.85 -2.97
C THR A 268 7.12 -17.79 -3.00
N GLY A 269 6.53 -17.76 -4.21
CA GLY A 269 5.07 -17.79 -4.39
C GLY A 269 4.47 -16.53 -5.02
N PRO A 270 4.85 -15.30 -4.62
CA PRO A 270 4.30 -14.10 -5.21
C PRO A 270 4.62 -13.99 -6.70
N THR A 271 3.71 -13.39 -7.48
CA THR A 271 4.01 -12.95 -8.84
C THR A 271 4.95 -11.75 -8.81
N LYS A 272 5.52 -11.38 -9.96
CA LYS A 272 6.46 -10.26 -10.11
C LYS A 272 5.87 -8.93 -9.59
N TYR A 273 4.56 -8.73 -9.65
CA TYR A 273 3.91 -7.48 -9.24
C TYR A 273 2.97 -7.66 -8.04
N HIS A 274 3.14 -8.75 -7.30
CA HIS A 274 2.42 -9.03 -6.05
C HIS A 274 0.89 -9.04 -6.19
N GLU A 275 0.36 -9.48 -7.34
CA GLU A 275 -1.10 -9.48 -7.55
C GLU A 275 -1.82 -10.54 -6.73
N ASN A 276 -1.10 -11.62 -6.38
CA ASN A 276 -1.62 -12.78 -5.66
C ASN A 276 -1.39 -12.73 -4.13
N ASP A 277 -0.96 -11.59 -3.59
CA ASP A 277 -0.57 -11.43 -2.18
C ASP A 277 -1.72 -10.97 -1.26
N MET A 278 -2.98 -11.32 -1.58
CA MET A 278 -4.19 -10.96 -0.81
C MET A 278 -4.24 -9.50 -0.36
N ASP A 279 -4.13 -9.21 0.94
CA ASP A 279 -4.20 -7.85 1.49
C ASP A 279 -2.80 -7.25 1.69
N GLY A 280 -1.74 -8.05 1.53
CA GLY A 280 -0.36 -7.58 1.60
C GLY A 280 0.62 -8.59 2.20
N LEU A 281 1.79 -8.07 2.59
CA LEU A 281 2.87 -8.82 3.20
C LEU A 281 3.01 -8.49 4.69
N GLU A 282 3.22 -9.53 5.50
CA GLU A 282 3.57 -9.44 6.91
C GLU A 282 5.00 -9.94 7.12
N ILE A 283 5.87 -9.07 7.63
CA ILE A 283 7.28 -9.33 7.88
C ILE A 283 7.49 -9.47 9.38
N THR A 284 8.02 -10.62 9.80
CA THR A 284 8.40 -10.86 11.20
C THR A 284 9.90 -10.68 11.38
N LEU A 285 10.27 -9.76 12.24
CA LEU A 285 11.65 -9.49 12.64
C LEU A 285 12.06 -10.34 13.86
N SER A 286 13.37 -10.46 14.07
CA SER A 286 13.98 -10.98 15.30
C SER A 286 13.76 -10.01 16.46
N ASP A 287 13.68 -10.50 17.69
CA ASP A 287 13.44 -9.68 18.89
C ASP A 287 14.55 -8.63 19.14
N TYR A 288 15.70 -8.78 18.48
CA TYR A 288 16.86 -7.94 18.66
C TYR A 288 17.44 -7.43 17.34
N LEU A 289 17.91 -6.19 17.34
CA LEU A 289 18.85 -5.66 16.36
C LEU A 289 20.28 -6.10 16.70
N THR A 290 21.12 -6.27 15.68
CA THR A 290 22.51 -6.70 15.81
C THR A 290 23.46 -5.80 15.04
N LEU A 291 24.72 -5.69 15.47
CA LEU A 291 25.75 -5.07 14.64
C LEU A 291 26.12 -6.02 13.47
N PRO A 292 26.36 -5.48 12.25
CA PRO A 292 26.79 -6.28 11.11
C PRO A 292 27.96 -7.21 11.45
N GLY A 293 27.80 -8.50 11.15
CA GLY A 293 28.83 -9.51 11.38
C GLY A 293 29.06 -9.90 12.84
N GLN A 294 28.26 -9.42 13.79
CA GLN A 294 28.40 -9.74 15.22
C GLN A 294 27.11 -10.29 15.82
N SER A 295 27.24 -11.35 16.61
CA SER A 295 26.12 -11.90 17.38
C SER A 295 25.92 -11.20 18.74
N SER A 296 26.81 -10.29 19.12
CA SER A 296 26.74 -9.44 20.33
C SER A 296 27.67 -8.24 20.09
N PRO A 297 27.30 -7.02 20.50
CA PRO A 297 26.12 -6.62 21.28
C PRO A 297 24.80 -6.72 20.49
N ARG A 298 23.70 -7.00 21.22
CA ARG A 298 22.31 -7.00 20.72
C ARG A 298 21.48 -5.98 21.49
N SER A 299 20.49 -5.39 20.85
CA SER A 299 19.56 -4.44 21.46
C SER A 299 18.12 -4.78 21.09
N ALA A 300 17.19 -4.71 22.02
CA ALA A 300 15.81 -5.13 21.77
C ALA A 300 15.13 -4.18 20.78
N LEU A 301 14.30 -4.71 19.86
CA LEU A 301 13.57 -3.88 18.87
C LEU A 301 12.76 -2.75 19.52
N SER A 302 12.13 -3.05 20.66
CA SER A 302 11.29 -2.10 21.40
C SER A 302 12.07 -0.90 21.94
N GLU A 303 13.39 -1.01 22.17
CA GLU A 303 14.23 0.13 22.56
C GLU A 303 14.34 1.18 21.43
N PHE A 304 14.04 0.79 20.19
CA PHE A 304 14.05 1.64 19.00
C PHE A 304 12.64 2.02 18.53
N GLY A 305 11.60 1.70 19.30
CA GLY A 305 10.21 1.93 18.91
C GLY A 305 9.77 1.10 17.70
N LEU A 306 10.46 -0.01 17.41
CA LEU A 306 10.14 -0.88 16.28
C LEU A 306 9.25 -2.03 16.71
N ASN A 307 8.19 -2.27 15.95
CA ASN A 307 7.35 -3.44 16.10
C ASN A 307 8.06 -4.69 15.55
N LYS A 308 7.85 -5.82 16.23
CA LYS A 308 8.35 -7.12 15.77
C LYS A 308 7.75 -7.54 14.43
N THR A 309 6.51 -7.12 14.19
CA THR A 309 5.78 -7.41 12.97
C THR A 309 5.54 -6.11 12.22
N ILE A 310 5.85 -6.10 10.92
CA ILE A 310 5.59 -5.00 10.00
C ILE A 310 4.62 -5.52 8.95
N ARG A 311 3.53 -4.79 8.72
CA ARG A 311 2.58 -5.08 7.65
C ARG A 311 2.76 -4.06 6.53
N ILE A 312 2.89 -4.56 5.31
CA ILE A 312 2.92 -3.77 4.08
C ILE A 312 1.63 -4.05 3.34
N PRO A 313 0.70 -3.08 3.29
CA PRO A 313 -0.56 -3.23 2.56
C PRO A 313 -0.33 -3.44 1.07
N LYS A 314 -1.22 -4.19 0.41
CA LYS A 314 -1.11 -4.55 -1.01
C LYS A 314 -0.95 -3.34 -1.92
N GLU A 315 -1.61 -2.24 -1.61
CA GLU A 315 -1.48 -0.98 -2.33
C GLU A 315 -0.05 -0.43 -2.35
N HIS A 316 0.75 -0.68 -1.30
CA HIS A 316 2.15 -0.26 -1.21
C HIS A 316 3.14 -1.23 -1.87
N LEU A 317 2.69 -2.41 -2.32
CA LEU A 317 3.50 -3.38 -3.07
C LEU A 317 3.66 -2.94 -4.54
N ILE A 318 4.35 -1.82 -4.73
CA ILE A 318 4.68 -1.23 -6.03
C ILE A 318 6.16 -1.47 -6.29
N ASN A 319 6.50 -2.03 -7.45
CA ASN A 319 7.88 -2.36 -7.79
C ASN A 319 8.74 -1.09 -7.82
N ASN A 320 9.96 -1.24 -7.29
CA ASN A 320 10.93 -0.16 -7.09
C ASN A 320 10.47 0.92 -6.11
N SER A 321 9.42 0.67 -5.31
CA SER A 321 8.98 1.59 -4.26
C SER A 321 9.45 1.16 -2.88
N SER A 322 9.79 2.15 -2.05
CA SER A 322 10.09 1.95 -0.64
C SER A 322 8.82 2.07 0.20
N PHE A 323 8.59 1.12 1.09
CA PHE A 323 7.64 1.23 2.18
C PHE A 323 8.37 1.74 3.43
N LYS A 324 7.94 2.87 3.95
CA LYS A 324 8.52 3.44 5.16
C LYS A 324 7.95 2.73 6.37
N VAL A 325 8.83 2.22 7.22
CA VAL A 325 8.45 1.56 8.47
C VAL A 325 8.29 2.64 9.54
N ASP A 326 7.07 2.76 10.05
CA ASP A 326 6.80 3.61 11.20
C ASP A 326 7.46 3.06 12.46
N TYR A 327 7.90 3.97 13.31
CA TYR A 327 8.45 3.66 14.61
C TYR A 327 7.94 4.67 15.62
N ASP A 328 7.56 4.17 16.79
CA ASP A 328 7.12 5.04 17.86
C ASP A 328 8.30 5.88 18.31
N TYR A 329 8.19 7.19 18.09
CA TYR A 329 9.13 8.12 18.66
C TYR A 329 9.02 8.06 20.18
N VAL A 330 10.07 7.59 20.86
CA VAL A 330 10.17 7.68 22.31
C VAL A 330 10.92 8.99 22.62
N PRO A 331 10.21 10.11 22.91
CA PRO A 331 10.87 11.34 23.32
C PRO A 331 11.69 11.08 24.59
N LEU A 332 12.94 11.50 24.58
CA LEU A 332 13.71 11.52 25.81
C LEU A 332 13.61 12.88 26.48
N MET A 333 13.34 12.81 27.78
CA MET A 333 13.74 13.84 28.72
C MET A 333 15.26 13.74 28.90
N ASP A 334 15.99 14.81 28.58
CA ASP A 334 17.28 15.06 29.20
C ASP A 334 17.00 15.49 30.66
N PRO A 335 17.36 14.70 31.68
CA PRO A 335 17.11 15.08 33.08
C PRO A 335 18.01 16.23 33.56
N SER A 336 18.95 16.70 32.73
CA SER A 336 19.99 17.64 33.17
C SER A 336 19.92 19.04 32.58
N ASN A 337 19.39 19.28 31.37
CA ASN A 337 19.25 20.64 30.83
C ASN A 337 18.06 20.74 29.86
N GLY A 338 17.03 21.52 30.22
CA GLY A 338 15.80 21.72 29.45
C GLY A 338 15.94 22.52 28.14
N GLU A 339 17.00 22.29 27.35
CA GLU A 339 17.19 22.90 26.03
C GLU A 339 16.94 21.89 24.91
N SER A 340 15.96 22.18 24.05
CA SER A 340 15.81 21.50 22.76
C SER A 340 16.74 22.13 21.72
N TYR A 341 17.44 21.31 20.95
CA TYR A 341 18.24 21.77 19.80
C TYR A 341 17.46 21.44 18.52
N PRO A 342 17.18 22.41 17.63
CA PRO A 342 16.47 22.15 16.39
C PRO A 342 17.38 21.41 15.40
N GLY A 343 16.93 20.24 14.93
CA GLY A 343 17.57 19.49 13.83
C GLY A 343 18.39 18.26 14.22
N GLU A 344 18.56 17.96 15.52
CA GLU A 344 19.23 16.75 16.00
C GLU A 344 18.33 15.99 16.98
N THR A 345 17.89 14.80 16.61
CA THR A 345 17.13 13.90 17.48
C THR A 345 18.08 13.24 18.46
N LYS A 346 17.98 13.60 19.75
CA LYS A 346 18.83 13.07 20.81
C LYS A 346 18.11 11.94 21.56
N GLN A 347 18.50 10.69 21.32
CA GLN A 347 18.03 9.53 22.09
C GLN A 347 19.17 8.79 22.84
N SER A 348 19.37 9.10 24.12
CA SER A 348 19.99 8.25 25.16
C SER A 348 19.29 6.89 25.31
N ILE A 349 19.76 5.88 24.61
CA ILE A 349 19.44 4.48 24.93
C ILE A 349 20.46 3.98 25.95
N SER A 350 19.98 3.45 27.08
CA SER A 350 20.79 2.55 27.93
C SER A 350 20.87 1.20 27.24
N LEU A 351 21.87 1.03 26.36
CA LEU A 351 22.08 -0.25 25.67
C LEU A 351 22.48 -1.31 26.68
N LYS A 352 21.53 -2.17 27.05
CA LYS A 352 21.83 -3.38 27.81
C LYS A 352 22.35 -4.42 26.84
N SER A 353 23.65 -4.38 26.56
CA SER A 353 24.27 -5.46 25.79
C SER A 353 24.43 -6.70 26.67
N LYS A 354 23.84 -7.81 26.22
CA LYS A 354 24.04 -9.13 26.82
C LYS A 354 25.17 -9.86 26.07
N GLN A 355 26.23 -10.24 26.78
CA GLN A 355 27.31 -11.08 26.27
C GLN A 355 27.42 -12.29 27.20
N GLY A 356 26.96 -13.46 26.75
CA GLY A 356 26.75 -14.61 27.65
C GLY A 356 25.64 -14.34 28.67
N ASP A 357 25.82 -14.72 29.94
CA ASP A 357 24.87 -14.44 31.04
C ASP A 357 25.11 -13.11 31.78
N TYR A 358 26.03 -12.27 31.26
CA TYR A 358 26.38 -10.99 31.87
C TYR A 358 25.74 -9.82 31.11
N TRP A 359 25.16 -8.89 31.87
CA TRP A 359 24.71 -7.60 31.39
C TRP A 359 25.86 -6.59 31.50
N PHE A 360 26.27 -5.98 30.39
CA PHE A 360 27.21 -4.86 30.39
C PHE A 360 26.44 -3.55 30.26
N GLY A 361 26.60 -2.67 31.25
CA GLY A 361 26.08 -1.30 31.24
C GLY A 361 25.56 -0.85 32.59
N GLU A 362 26.45 -0.52 33.54
CA GLU A 362 26.01 0.16 34.77
C GLU A 362 26.93 1.26 35.30
N ASN A 363 28.12 1.50 34.74
CA ASN A 363 28.95 2.61 35.20
C ASN A 363 29.77 3.20 34.06
N ASP A 364 29.34 4.36 33.59
CA ASP A 364 30.15 5.56 33.26
C ASP A 364 29.32 6.43 32.29
N GLY A 365 29.32 7.75 32.50
CA GLY A 365 28.39 8.72 31.90
C GLY A 365 28.45 8.90 30.38
N TYR A 366 28.06 7.89 29.61
CA TYR A 366 27.89 7.95 28.16
C TYR A 366 26.42 8.16 27.79
N THR A 367 26.11 9.33 27.25
CA THR A 367 24.85 9.59 26.54
C THR A 367 25.01 9.05 25.11
N HIS A 368 24.23 8.02 24.77
CA HIS A 368 24.10 7.55 23.39
C HIS A 368 23.10 8.44 22.66
N TYR A 369 23.20 8.59 21.35
CA TYR A 369 22.23 9.32 20.53
C TYR A 369 21.94 8.53 19.27
N ILE A 370 20.66 8.46 18.87
CA ILE A 370 20.28 7.85 17.60
C ILE A 370 20.35 8.92 16.52
N TYR A 371 21.23 8.71 15.55
CA TYR A 371 21.31 9.54 14.36
C TYR A 371 20.53 8.87 13.23
N GLN A 372 19.83 9.69 12.43
CA GLN A 372 19.26 9.38 11.12
C GLN A 372 19.03 7.89 10.83
N SER A 373 17.78 7.45 10.92
CA SER A 373 17.42 6.10 10.53
C SER A 373 16.87 6.03 9.12
N GLN A 374 17.45 5.16 8.29
CA GLN A 374 16.76 4.61 7.13
C GLN A 374 16.02 3.36 7.60
N THR A 375 14.70 3.36 7.43
CA THR A 375 13.81 2.29 7.91
C THR A 375 12.85 1.94 6.78
N ASP A 376 13.43 1.57 5.64
CA ASP A 376 12.67 1.43 4.41
C ASP A 376 12.75 -0.02 3.96
N ILE A 377 11.64 -0.52 3.43
CA ILE A 377 11.56 -1.83 2.80
C ILE A 377 11.32 -1.59 1.32
N LEU A 378 12.31 -1.89 0.50
CA LEU A 378 12.23 -1.70 -0.94
C LEU A 378 11.62 -2.93 -1.60
N ILE A 379 10.56 -2.73 -2.37
CA ILE A 379 9.85 -3.78 -3.11
C ILE A 379 10.51 -3.95 -4.48
N LYS A 380 10.95 -5.17 -4.82
CA LYS A 380 11.66 -5.48 -6.08
C LYS A 380 11.15 -6.79 -6.68
N ASP A 381 10.24 -6.72 -7.64
CA ASP A 381 9.71 -7.92 -8.30
C ASP A 381 9.18 -8.95 -7.27
N ASN A 382 9.74 -10.16 -7.21
CA ASN A 382 9.40 -11.16 -6.20
C ASN A 382 10.37 -11.15 -5.00
N ASN A 383 11.03 -10.02 -4.75
CA ASN A 383 11.98 -9.79 -3.67
C ASN A 383 11.55 -8.58 -2.84
N ILE A 384 11.96 -8.60 -1.58
CA ILE A 384 11.97 -7.40 -0.73
C ILE A 384 13.39 -7.16 -0.24
N ASP A 385 13.79 -5.91 -0.14
CA ASP A 385 15.05 -5.51 0.43
C ASP A 385 14.78 -4.79 1.75
N VAL A 386 15.12 -5.45 2.86
CA VAL A 386 14.81 -4.98 4.21
C VAL A 386 16.06 -4.36 4.82
N GLU A 387 16.16 -3.04 4.71
CA GLU A 387 17.22 -2.22 5.30
C GLU A 387 16.66 -1.40 6.47
N ILE A 388 16.65 -2.02 7.64
CA ILE A 388 16.28 -1.36 8.90
C ILE A 388 17.56 -1.09 9.67
N ASN A 389 18.08 0.12 9.50
CA ASN A 389 19.36 0.55 10.06
C ASN A 389 19.15 1.63 11.12
N ARG A 390 19.76 1.43 12.29
CA ARG A 390 19.74 2.40 13.41
C ARG A 390 21.18 2.76 13.78
N PHE A 391 21.56 4.02 13.59
CA PHE A 391 22.88 4.49 14.01
C PHE A 391 22.83 4.92 15.47
N ILE A 392 23.67 4.32 16.30
CA ILE A 392 23.92 4.81 17.65
C ILE A 392 25.29 5.47 17.68
N GLY A 393 25.32 6.75 18.07
CA GLY A 393 26.52 7.49 18.38
C GLY A 393 26.72 7.65 19.89
N GLY A 394 27.88 7.27 20.42
CA GLY A 394 28.26 7.56 21.81
C GLY A 394 29.10 8.84 21.91
N TRP A 395 28.79 9.74 22.84
CA TRP A 395 29.69 10.85 23.20
C TRP A 395 30.30 10.60 24.58
N SER A 396 31.56 10.98 24.77
CA SER A 396 32.12 11.09 26.12
C SER A 396 32.89 12.37 26.35
N GLY A 397 32.82 12.81 27.60
CA GLY A 397 33.69 13.82 28.20
C GLY A 397 33.60 15.21 27.58
N ILE A 398 34.28 16.15 28.23
CA ILE A 398 34.59 17.47 27.69
C ILE A 398 36.06 17.42 27.22
N PRO A 399 36.37 17.69 25.95
CA PRO A 399 35.46 18.10 24.89
C PRO A 399 34.66 16.91 24.35
N LYS A 400 33.37 17.16 24.18
CA LYS A 400 32.40 16.28 23.57
C LYS A 400 32.97 15.80 22.22
N ARG A 401 33.37 14.52 22.14
CA ARG A 401 33.78 13.85 20.90
C ARG A 401 32.87 12.66 20.65
N LEU A 402 32.52 12.43 19.39
CA LEU A 402 31.86 11.21 18.95
C LEU A 402 32.88 10.06 19.02
N ILE A 403 32.57 8.99 19.75
CA ILE A 403 33.54 7.92 20.08
C ILE A 403 33.28 6.65 19.30
N SER A 404 32.03 6.40 18.93
CA SER A 404 31.66 5.24 18.12
C SER A 404 30.39 5.53 17.33
N LYS A 405 30.30 4.96 16.12
CA LYS A 405 29.06 4.80 15.35
C LYS A 405 28.85 3.30 15.19
N GLY A 406 27.75 2.78 15.73
CA GLY A 406 27.30 1.42 15.46
C GLY A 406 26.03 1.47 14.62
N GLU A 407 26.01 0.80 13.48
CA GLU A 407 24.82 0.59 12.68
C GLU A 407 24.19 -0.73 13.13
N TYR A 408 23.00 -0.67 13.71
CA TYR A 408 22.24 -1.83 14.13
C TYR A 408 21.26 -2.23 13.03
N VAL A 409 21.29 -3.50 12.64
CA VAL A 409 20.50 -4.05 11.53
C VAL A 409 19.45 -5.01 12.07
N ALA A 410 18.23 -4.92 11.54
CA ALA A 410 17.17 -5.89 11.84
C ALA A 410 17.39 -7.20 11.05
N THR A 411 17.02 -8.32 11.66
CA THR A 411 17.01 -9.62 11.00
C THR A 411 15.57 -10.05 10.74
N VAL A 412 15.23 -10.33 9.49
CA VAL A 412 13.96 -10.92 9.09
C VAL A 412 13.99 -12.41 9.36
N LEU A 413 13.00 -12.89 10.10
CA LEU A 413 12.81 -14.30 10.39
C LEU A 413 11.82 -14.97 9.43
N LYS A 414 10.82 -14.20 8.98
CA LYS A 414 9.68 -14.73 8.26
C LYS A 414 9.01 -13.65 7.43
N VAL A 415 8.50 -14.03 6.26
CA VAL A 415 7.57 -13.21 5.46
C VAL A 415 6.37 -14.07 5.09
N THR A 416 5.16 -13.54 5.30
CA THR A 416 3.89 -14.21 4.99
C THR A 416 2.90 -13.29 4.31
N THR A 417 1.93 -13.84 3.59
CA THR A 417 0.70 -13.12 3.22
C THR A 417 -0.22 -12.92 4.44
N TYR A 418 -1.08 -11.91 4.43
CA TYR A 418 -2.12 -11.73 5.44
C TYR A 418 -3.48 -11.37 4.84
N LYS A 419 -4.51 -11.47 5.68
CA LYS A 419 -5.88 -11.03 5.41
C LYS A 419 -6.46 -10.38 6.67
N ASP A 420 -7.06 -9.20 6.54
CA ASP A 420 -7.67 -8.46 7.66
C ASP A 420 -9.18 -8.73 7.84
#